data_AF-A0A436GEE5-F1
#
_entry.id   AF-A0A436GEE5-F1
#
_cell.length_a   1.000
_cell.length_b   1.000
_cell.length_c   1.000
_cell.angle_alpha   90.00
_cell.angle_beta   90.00
_cell.angle_gamma   90.00
#
_symmetry.space_group_name_H-M   'P 1'
#
loop_
_entity.id
_entity.type
_entity.pdbx_description
1 polymer ?
#
loop_
_entity_poly.entity_id
_entity_poly.type
_entity_poly.pdbx_seq_one_letter_code
_entity_poly.pdbx_strand_id
1 'polypeptide(L)'
;MSNYPLSYKLSWLPRFLKPSLAGDAQDFSPMAETLIDSAPRQTMRLAFVGDISAVANRGAPDCDPAIKALLGGADLGIGNCESPVVDRPSAALGTRLGTHHAMSELFLAEALAAVGIARERLVLSLANNHVLDQGVAGFDETVAALLRLGIRTIGLAADGPVVPVQVGSLNVGFAAFTLWRNADEKLFAGRVSMDSDSAGWPRAGLDLLCAVPHWDWEFRHFPRAETRVLARRLAGQGVGLIAGHHAHVVQPVERIHKTVVAYGLGDFLGTAFARQPWPGRIGSILIVEVSADAGTCGTIASYQMHPFMRLRAGDRERLVVVEALEGRVRDKVEGRLKAVFP
;
A
#
# COMPACT_ATOMS: atom_id res chain seq x y z
N MET A 1 -17.46 0.69 17.67
CA MET A 1 -17.68 1.71 16.61
C MET A 1 -16.35 2.18 16.04
N SER A 2 -16.30 2.60 14.76
CA SER A 2 -15.09 3.14 14.12
C SER A 2 -14.40 4.26 14.92
N ASN A 3 -13.06 4.32 14.88
CA ASN A 3 -12.23 5.30 15.59
C ASN A 3 -11.92 6.58 14.79
N TYR A 4 -12.51 6.77 13.60
CA TYR A 4 -12.35 8.03 12.88
C TYR A 4 -12.96 9.20 13.64
N PRO A 5 -12.24 10.33 13.79
CA PRO A 5 -12.80 11.52 14.43
C PRO A 5 -13.93 12.12 13.59
N LEU A 6 -14.88 12.81 14.23
CA LEU A 6 -16.02 13.43 13.54
C LEU A 6 -15.57 14.43 12.46
N SER A 7 -14.50 15.19 12.74
CA SER A 7 -13.90 16.13 11.79
C SER A 7 -13.44 15.44 10.49
N TYR A 8 -12.90 14.22 10.59
CA TYR A 8 -12.53 13.43 9.43
C TYR A 8 -13.77 13.08 8.58
N LYS A 9 -14.78 12.48 9.20
CA LYS A 9 -16.02 12.04 8.54
C LYS A 9 -16.73 13.20 7.82
N LEU A 10 -16.73 14.39 8.41
CA LEU A 10 -17.29 15.61 7.79
C LEU A 10 -16.41 16.13 6.64
N SER A 11 -15.09 16.03 6.74
CA SER A 11 -14.16 16.49 5.71
C SER A 11 -14.06 15.55 4.49
N TRP A 12 -14.50 14.31 4.65
CA TRP A 12 -14.34 13.24 3.68
C TRP A 12 -15.15 13.47 2.39
N LEU A 13 -16.44 13.79 2.50
CA LEU A 13 -17.34 14.00 1.36
C LEU A 13 -16.85 15.04 0.33
N PRO A 14 -16.40 16.26 0.70
CA PRO A 14 -15.90 17.21 -0.29
C PRO A 14 -14.53 16.81 -0.87
N ARG A 15 -13.68 16.14 -0.06
CA ARG A 15 -12.35 15.67 -0.50
C ARG A 15 -12.43 14.47 -1.42
N PHE A 16 -13.49 13.67 -1.31
CA PHE A 16 -13.80 12.64 -2.28
C PHE A 16 -13.98 13.22 -3.68
N LEU A 17 -14.75 14.30 -3.83
CA LEU A 17 -14.97 14.93 -5.14
C LEU A 17 -13.74 15.65 -5.69
N LYS A 18 -12.92 16.22 -4.79
CA LYS A 18 -11.70 16.95 -5.15
C LYS A 18 -10.61 16.70 -4.10
N PRO A 19 -9.83 15.63 -4.26
CA PRO A 19 -8.68 15.35 -3.40
C PRO A 19 -7.76 16.57 -3.27
N SER A 20 -7.29 16.78 -2.04
CA SER A 20 -6.69 18.03 -1.58
C SER A 20 -5.19 18.11 -1.90
N LEU A 21 -4.74 19.26 -2.43
CA LEU A 21 -3.34 19.69 -2.43
C LEU A 21 -3.03 20.65 -1.28
N ALA A 22 -3.97 20.90 -0.37
CA ALA A 22 -3.68 21.70 0.81
C ALA A 22 -2.89 20.86 1.84
N GLY A 23 -1.80 21.43 2.33
CA GLY A 23 -0.95 20.82 3.35
C GLY A 23 0.45 21.43 3.30
N ASP A 24 1.33 20.88 4.12
CA ASP A 24 2.75 21.19 4.09
C ASP A 24 3.40 20.44 2.92
N ALA A 25 4.00 21.19 2.00
CA ALA A 25 4.63 20.71 0.77
C ALA A 25 6.17 20.75 0.83
N GLN A 26 6.75 20.94 2.02
CA GLN A 26 8.19 21.15 2.21
C GLN A 26 8.93 19.85 2.59
N ASP A 27 10.23 19.83 2.25
CA ASP A 27 11.18 18.79 2.63
C ASP A 27 10.86 17.39 2.07
N PHE A 28 10.22 17.33 0.91
CA PHE A 28 10.02 16.07 0.17
C PHE A 28 11.16 15.82 -0.82
N SER A 29 11.38 14.55 -1.12
CA SER A 29 12.38 14.06 -2.05
C SER A 29 11.78 13.88 -3.46
N PRO A 30 12.63 13.88 -4.52
CA PRO A 30 12.20 13.51 -5.86
C PRO A 30 11.62 12.09 -5.93
N MET A 31 10.90 11.80 -7.00
CA MET A 31 10.33 10.47 -7.25
C MET A 31 11.38 9.36 -7.42
N ALA A 32 12.64 9.69 -7.66
CA ALA A 32 13.73 8.74 -7.75
C ALA A 32 15.02 9.32 -7.18
N GLU A 33 15.78 8.52 -6.44
CA GLU A 33 17.07 8.92 -5.88
C GLU A 33 18.00 7.69 -5.75
N THR A 34 19.29 7.89 -6.00
CA THR A 34 20.35 6.94 -5.65
C THR A 34 20.95 7.39 -4.32
N LEU A 35 20.98 6.49 -3.33
CA LEU A 35 21.27 6.83 -1.93
C LEU A 35 22.67 6.42 -1.47
N ILE A 36 23.41 5.68 -2.29
CA ILE A 36 24.79 5.27 -2.01
C ILE A 36 25.72 5.67 -3.16
N ASP A 37 26.95 6.03 -2.84
CA ASP A 37 27.91 6.59 -3.81
C ASP A 37 28.38 5.56 -4.84
N SER A 38 28.44 4.28 -4.45
CA SER A 38 28.87 3.18 -5.30
C SER A 38 27.75 2.17 -5.46
N ALA A 39 27.34 1.90 -6.70
CA ALA A 39 26.32 0.91 -6.99
C ALA A 39 26.73 -0.47 -6.43
N PRO A 40 25.81 -1.20 -5.74
CA PRO A 40 26.13 -2.52 -5.24
C PRO A 40 26.37 -3.49 -6.39
N ARG A 41 27.17 -4.53 -6.13
CA ARG A 41 27.31 -5.65 -7.07
C ARG A 41 26.09 -6.56 -7.07
N GLN A 42 25.46 -6.70 -5.91
CA GLN A 42 24.25 -7.49 -5.73
C GLN A 42 23.18 -6.64 -5.04
N THR A 43 21.99 -6.61 -5.63
CA THR A 43 20.80 -5.99 -5.03
C THR A 43 19.64 -6.96 -5.05
N MET A 44 18.76 -6.84 -4.06
CA MET A 44 17.43 -7.41 -4.07
C MET A 44 16.41 -6.30 -4.36
N ARG A 45 15.50 -6.54 -5.28
CA ARG A 45 14.47 -5.58 -5.70
C ARG A 45 13.15 -5.85 -4.99
N LEU A 46 12.69 -4.87 -4.21
CA LEU A 46 11.37 -4.86 -3.59
C LEU A 46 10.41 -3.98 -4.40
N ALA A 47 9.19 -4.46 -4.65
CA ALA A 47 8.14 -3.69 -5.29
C ALA A 47 6.95 -3.51 -4.33
N PHE A 48 6.69 -2.26 -3.90
CA PHE A 48 5.53 -1.93 -3.11
C PHE A 48 4.43 -1.39 -4.01
N VAL A 49 3.28 -2.04 -4.00
CA VAL A 49 2.07 -1.61 -4.69
C VAL A 49 1.10 -1.00 -3.70
N GLY A 50 0.24 -0.10 -4.18
CA GLY A 50 -0.84 0.50 -3.40
C GLY A 50 -1.95 -0.44 -2.96
N ASP A 51 -3.07 0.14 -2.53
CA ASP A 51 -4.23 -0.59 -2.00
C ASP A 51 -4.89 -1.51 -3.05
N ILE A 52 -5.14 -2.76 -2.68
CA ILE A 52 -5.85 -3.75 -3.50
C ILE A 52 -7.27 -3.87 -2.95
N SER A 53 -8.20 -3.24 -3.64
CA SER A 53 -9.60 -3.08 -3.23
C SER A 53 -10.54 -3.23 -4.42
N ALA A 54 -10.88 -4.46 -4.79
CA ALA A 54 -11.57 -4.75 -6.05
C ALA A 54 -13.11 -4.67 -6.02
N VAL A 55 -13.69 -3.84 -5.16
CA VAL A 55 -15.14 -3.78 -4.89
C VAL A 55 -15.99 -3.55 -6.16
N ALA A 56 -15.50 -2.75 -7.10
CA ALA A 56 -16.26 -2.38 -8.31
C ALA A 56 -15.93 -3.21 -9.57
N ASN A 57 -14.88 -4.04 -9.52
CA ASN A 57 -14.38 -4.75 -10.69
C ASN A 57 -14.98 -6.15 -10.76
N ARG A 58 -15.30 -6.62 -11.97
CA ARG A 58 -15.85 -7.97 -12.20
C ARG A 58 -14.91 -8.89 -12.99
N GLY A 59 -13.88 -8.32 -13.61
CA GLY A 59 -12.85 -9.09 -14.31
C GLY A 59 -11.45 -8.51 -14.05
N ALA A 60 -10.45 -9.36 -14.18
CA ALA A 60 -9.05 -8.98 -14.03
C ALA A 60 -8.67 -7.79 -14.93
N PRO A 61 -7.76 -6.91 -14.47
CA PRO A 61 -7.35 -5.75 -15.23
C PRO A 61 -6.61 -6.14 -16.51
N ASP A 62 -6.66 -5.27 -17.51
CA ASP A 62 -5.62 -5.20 -18.54
C ASP A 62 -4.42 -4.46 -17.96
N CYS A 63 -3.21 -4.99 -18.14
CA CYS A 63 -2.01 -4.44 -17.55
C CYS A 63 -1.02 -4.05 -18.63
N ASP A 64 -0.58 -2.79 -18.60
CA ASP A 64 0.53 -2.32 -19.42
C ASP A 64 1.74 -3.27 -19.29
N PRO A 65 2.36 -3.70 -20.41
CA PRO A 65 3.55 -4.53 -20.39
C PRO A 65 4.69 -3.95 -19.54
N ALA A 66 4.81 -2.62 -19.45
CA ALA A 66 5.82 -1.97 -18.62
C ALA A 66 5.57 -2.20 -17.12
N ILE A 67 4.31 -2.08 -16.67
CA ILE A 67 3.92 -2.38 -15.29
C ILE A 67 4.17 -3.87 -14.99
N LYS A 68 3.78 -4.74 -15.93
CA LYS A 68 3.99 -6.18 -15.80
C LYS A 68 5.47 -6.54 -15.70
N ALA A 69 6.32 -5.90 -16.49
CA ALA A 69 7.77 -6.10 -16.43
C ALA A 69 8.39 -5.59 -15.12
N LEU A 70 7.93 -4.44 -14.60
CA LEU A 70 8.37 -3.90 -13.32
C LEU A 70 8.08 -4.88 -12.18
N LEU A 71 6.84 -5.37 -12.10
CA LEU A 71 6.41 -6.28 -11.05
C LEU A 71 7.00 -7.69 -11.20
N GLY A 72 7.05 -8.22 -12.43
CA GLY A 72 7.64 -9.53 -12.71
C GLY A 72 9.15 -9.58 -12.51
N GLY A 73 9.83 -8.42 -12.55
CA GLY A 73 11.26 -8.29 -12.28
C GLY A 73 11.62 -8.10 -10.81
N ALA A 74 10.66 -8.02 -9.89
CA ALA A 74 10.92 -7.88 -8.46
C ALA A 74 11.20 -9.23 -7.80
N ASP A 75 12.07 -9.22 -6.78
CA ASP A 75 12.35 -10.39 -5.94
C ASP A 75 11.22 -10.62 -4.93
N LEU A 76 10.58 -9.54 -4.47
CA LEU A 76 9.40 -9.58 -3.62
C LEU A 76 8.45 -8.41 -3.93
N GLY A 77 7.17 -8.73 -4.10
CA GLY A 77 6.07 -7.77 -4.12
C GLY A 77 5.44 -7.62 -2.73
N ILE A 78 5.07 -6.39 -2.37
CA ILE A 78 4.40 -6.04 -1.11
C ILE A 78 3.19 -5.17 -1.43
N GLY A 79 2.05 -5.43 -0.82
CA GLY A 79 0.85 -4.59 -0.97
C GLY A 79 -0.09 -4.66 0.23
N ASN A 80 -1.21 -3.96 0.15
CA ASN A 80 -2.28 -4.02 1.15
C ASN A 80 -3.52 -4.68 0.55
N CYS A 81 -3.95 -5.79 1.15
CA CYS A 81 -5.22 -6.45 0.84
C CYS A 81 -6.33 -5.77 1.63
N GLU A 82 -6.85 -4.68 1.08
CA GLU A 82 -7.80 -3.82 1.79
C GLU A 82 -9.21 -4.39 1.81
N SER A 83 -9.65 -4.98 0.70
CA SER A 83 -10.93 -5.67 0.65
C SER A 83 -10.82 -7.09 1.21
N PRO A 84 -11.74 -7.52 2.09
CA PRO A 84 -11.90 -8.93 2.46
C PRO A 84 -12.01 -9.83 1.23
N VAL A 85 -11.38 -11.00 1.28
CA VAL A 85 -11.43 -12.03 0.23
C VAL A 85 -12.47 -13.07 0.61
N VAL A 86 -13.68 -12.94 0.06
CA VAL A 86 -14.81 -13.82 0.35
C VAL A 86 -15.62 -14.11 -0.92
N ASP A 87 -16.06 -15.35 -1.09
CA ASP A 87 -16.85 -15.73 -2.28
C ASP A 87 -18.34 -15.44 -2.12
N ARG A 88 -18.81 -15.40 -0.87
CA ARG A 88 -20.21 -15.09 -0.52
C ARG A 88 -20.24 -13.92 0.45
N PRO A 89 -20.15 -12.68 -0.05
CA PRO A 89 -20.20 -11.51 0.80
C PRO A 89 -21.51 -11.49 1.58
N SER A 90 -21.42 -11.26 2.88
CA SER A 90 -22.57 -11.13 3.77
C SER A 90 -22.64 -9.69 4.26
N ALA A 91 -23.79 -9.05 4.03
CA ALA A 91 -24.04 -7.76 4.66
C ALA A 91 -24.40 -8.02 6.13
N ALA A 92 -23.43 -7.95 7.03
CA ALA A 92 -23.76 -7.83 8.44
C ALA A 92 -24.57 -6.54 8.62
N LEU A 93 -25.81 -6.65 9.11
CA LEU A 93 -26.74 -5.54 9.31
C LEU A 93 -26.06 -4.40 10.11
N GLY A 94 -25.61 -3.34 9.42
CA GLY A 94 -24.80 -2.35 10.14
C GLY A 94 -24.21 -1.19 9.34
N THR A 95 -24.83 -0.72 8.26
CA THR A 95 -24.95 0.70 7.85
C THR A 95 -25.59 0.72 6.46
N ARG A 96 -26.81 1.28 6.33
CA ARG A 96 -27.53 1.38 5.03
C ARG A 96 -26.83 2.25 3.97
N LEU A 97 -25.64 2.78 4.26
CA LEU A 97 -24.90 3.76 3.46
C LEU A 97 -23.45 3.33 3.14
N GLY A 98 -22.96 2.21 3.69
CA GLY A 98 -21.61 1.72 3.44
C GLY A 98 -21.57 0.68 2.32
N THR A 99 -20.69 0.85 1.33
CA THR A 99 -20.29 -0.24 0.44
C THR A 99 -19.47 -1.22 1.28
N HIS A 100 -20.02 -2.39 1.59
CA HIS A 100 -19.26 -3.42 2.30
C HIS A 100 -18.21 -4.00 1.36
N HIS A 101 -16.93 -3.82 1.71
CA HIS A 101 -15.81 -4.19 0.85
C HIS A 101 -15.71 -5.73 0.78
N ALA A 102 -15.53 -6.25 -0.43
CA ALA A 102 -15.27 -7.66 -0.69
C ALA A 102 -14.69 -7.83 -2.10
N MET A 103 -13.86 -8.85 -2.27
CA MET A 103 -13.46 -9.42 -3.56
C MET A 103 -13.42 -10.94 -3.48
N SER A 104 -13.59 -11.65 -4.59
CA SER A 104 -13.52 -13.11 -4.59
C SER A 104 -12.07 -13.61 -4.67
N GLU A 105 -11.85 -14.85 -4.22
CA GLU A 105 -10.53 -15.50 -4.34
C GLU A 105 -10.13 -15.64 -5.82
N LEU A 106 -11.10 -15.99 -6.67
CA LEU A 106 -10.90 -16.10 -8.12
C LEU A 106 -10.45 -14.77 -8.73
N PHE A 107 -11.13 -13.66 -8.40
CA PHE A 107 -10.77 -12.35 -8.92
C PHE A 107 -9.32 -11.98 -8.53
N LEU A 108 -8.97 -12.17 -7.25
CA LEU A 108 -7.62 -11.85 -6.78
C LEU A 108 -6.58 -12.67 -7.54
N ALA A 109 -6.81 -13.97 -7.71
CA ALA A 109 -5.90 -14.85 -8.45
C ALA A 109 -5.72 -14.40 -9.91
N GLU A 110 -6.81 -14.12 -10.62
CA GLU A 110 -6.77 -13.65 -12.01
C GLU A 110 -6.09 -12.28 -12.13
N ALA A 111 -6.35 -11.36 -11.19
CA ALA A 111 -5.78 -10.03 -11.20
C ALA A 111 -4.26 -10.06 -10.98
N LEU A 112 -3.79 -10.87 -10.02
CA LEU A 112 -2.35 -11.07 -9.77
C LEU A 112 -1.65 -11.68 -11.00
N ALA A 113 -2.28 -12.64 -11.65
CA ALA A 113 -1.77 -13.23 -12.90
C ALA A 113 -1.69 -12.20 -14.04
N ALA A 114 -2.70 -11.34 -14.17
CA ALA A 114 -2.74 -10.31 -15.20
C ALA A 114 -1.60 -9.28 -15.05
N VAL A 115 -1.35 -8.82 -13.82
CA VAL A 115 -0.27 -7.86 -13.51
C VAL A 115 1.12 -8.49 -13.41
N GLY A 116 1.20 -9.82 -13.44
CA GLY A 116 2.48 -10.57 -13.49
C GLY A 116 3.19 -10.74 -12.16
N ILE A 117 2.48 -10.59 -11.03
CA ILE A 117 3.05 -10.88 -9.70
C ILE A 117 2.92 -12.38 -9.42
N ALA A 118 4.04 -13.06 -9.17
CA ALA A 118 4.03 -14.42 -8.67
C ALA A 118 3.54 -14.44 -7.22
N ARG A 119 2.50 -15.23 -6.92
CA ARG A 119 1.84 -15.27 -5.59
C ARG A 119 2.79 -15.67 -4.48
N GLU A 120 3.76 -16.54 -4.81
CA GLU A 120 4.77 -17.07 -3.90
C GLU A 120 5.83 -16.01 -3.53
N ARG A 121 5.91 -14.92 -4.33
CA ARG A 121 6.76 -13.74 -4.10
C ARG A 121 5.94 -12.52 -3.73
N LEU A 122 4.77 -12.72 -3.13
CA LEU A 122 3.89 -11.63 -2.71
C LEU A 122 3.62 -11.71 -1.21
N VAL A 123 3.73 -10.55 -0.56
CA VAL A 123 3.31 -10.31 0.81
C VAL A 123 2.16 -9.31 0.81
N LEU A 124 1.04 -9.65 1.44
CA LEU A 124 -0.09 -8.74 1.60
C LEU A 124 -0.34 -8.40 3.07
N SER A 125 -0.46 -7.10 3.35
CA SER A 125 -0.95 -6.60 4.63
C SER A 125 -2.45 -6.80 4.76
N LEU A 126 -2.87 -7.26 5.93
CA LEU A 126 -4.26 -7.28 6.40
C LEU A 126 -4.52 -6.25 7.51
N ALA A 127 -3.52 -5.45 7.87
CA ALA A 127 -3.67 -4.38 8.84
C ALA A 127 -4.27 -3.13 8.17
N ASN A 128 -5.60 -3.13 8.03
CA ASN A 128 -6.36 -2.01 7.46
C ASN A 128 -7.76 -1.90 8.08
N ASN A 129 -8.46 -0.81 7.80
CA ASN A 129 -9.76 -0.51 8.41
C ASN A 129 -10.91 -1.38 7.86
N HIS A 130 -10.78 -1.91 6.64
CA HIS A 130 -11.80 -2.66 5.91
C HIS A 130 -11.76 -4.17 6.13
N VAL A 131 -10.70 -4.69 6.75
CA VAL A 131 -10.48 -6.14 6.93
C VAL A 131 -11.61 -6.88 7.68
N LEU A 132 -12.44 -6.16 8.43
CA LEU A 132 -13.61 -6.70 9.14
C LEU A 132 -14.97 -6.28 8.56
N ASP A 133 -15.01 -5.73 7.33
CA ASP A 133 -16.26 -5.30 6.68
C ASP A 133 -17.25 -6.47 6.44
N GLN A 134 -16.72 -7.70 6.36
CA GLN A 134 -17.47 -8.96 6.24
C GLN A 134 -17.59 -9.72 7.58
N GLY A 135 -17.35 -9.01 8.70
CA GLY A 135 -17.33 -9.59 10.05
C GLY A 135 -16.14 -10.52 10.31
N VAL A 136 -16.14 -11.16 11.48
CA VAL A 136 -15.06 -12.08 11.88
C VAL A 136 -14.97 -13.29 10.96
N ALA A 137 -16.12 -13.85 10.54
CA ALA A 137 -16.15 -14.97 9.61
C ALA A 137 -15.51 -14.62 8.26
N GLY A 138 -15.77 -13.42 7.72
CA GLY A 138 -15.15 -12.96 6.49
C GLY A 138 -13.65 -12.67 6.61
N PHE A 139 -13.19 -12.23 7.79
CA PHE A 139 -11.75 -12.13 8.08
C PHE A 139 -11.08 -13.50 8.11
N ASP A 140 -11.68 -14.47 8.81
CA ASP A 140 -11.15 -15.84 8.88
C ASP A 140 -11.11 -16.49 7.47
N GLU A 141 -12.16 -16.27 6.66
CA GLU A 141 -12.21 -16.69 5.25
C GLU A 141 -11.13 -16.00 4.41
N THR A 142 -10.89 -14.70 4.62
CA THR A 142 -9.84 -13.93 3.94
C THR A 142 -8.45 -14.50 4.22
N VAL A 143 -8.13 -14.74 5.49
CA VAL A 143 -6.85 -15.34 5.89
C VAL A 143 -6.69 -16.73 5.26
N ALA A 144 -7.76 -17.54 5.28
CA ALA A 144 -7.74 -18.88 4.67
C ALA A 144 -7.59 -18.82 3.14
N ALA A 145 -8.20 -17.85 2.46
CA ALA A 145 -8.09 -17.66 1.01
C ALA A 145 -6.67 -17.27 0.61
N LEU A 146 -6.05 -16.31 1.30
CA LEU A 146 -4.67 -15.92 1.02
C LEU A 146 -3.69 -17.08 1.26
N LEU A 147 -3.92 -17.88 2.30
CA LEU A 147 -3.15 -19.10 2.56
C LEU A 147 -3.30 -20.12 1.42
N ARG A 148 -4.53 -20.38 0.93
CA ARG A 148 -4.78 -21.28 -0.21
C ARG A 148 -4.11 -20.81 -1.49
N LEU A 149 -4.06 -19.49 -1.70
CA LEU A 149 -3.39 -18.87 -2.85
C LEU A 149 -1.86 -18.88 -2.72
N GLY A 150 -1.30 -19.31 -1.58
CA GLY A 150 0.13 -19.30 -1.31
C GLY A 150 0.72 -17.90 -1.09
N ILE A 151 -0.14 -16.92 -0.76
CA ILE A 151 0.26 -15.53 -0.52
C ILE A 151 0.60 -15.38 0.96
N ARG A 152 1.78 -14.83 1.24
CA ARG A 152 2.20 -14.56 2.62
C ARG A 152 1.47 -13.34 3.16
N THR A 153 1.11 -13.35 4.43
CA THR A 153 0.39 -12.25 5.08
C THR A 153 1.23 -11.58 6.17
N ILE A 154 0.94 -10.29 6.39
CA ILE A 154 1.49 -9.48 7.49
C ILE A 154 0.36 -8.65 8.12
N GLY A 155 0.60 -8.15 9.34
CA GLY A 155 -0.38 -7.30 10.04
C GLY A 155 -1.47 -8.05 10.79
N LEU A 156 -1.35 -9.38 10.93
CA LEU A 156 -2.13 -10.15 11.87
C LEU A 156 -1.52 -10.02 13.27
N ALA A 157 -2.33 -9.76 14.29
CA ALA A 157 -1.81 -9.60 15.66
C ALA A 157 -1.19 -10.90 16.20
N ALA A 158 -1.65 -12.06 15.73
CA ALA A 158 -1.15 -13.37 16.14
C ALA A 158 0.30 -13.65 15.68
N ASP A 159 0.74 -13.02 14.59
CA ASP A 159 2.10 -13.19 14.04
C ASP A 159 3.12 -12.29 14.73
N GLY A 160 2.67 -11.44 15.65
CA GLY A 160 3.47 -10.39 16.26
C GLY A 160 3.62 -9.16 15.37
N PRO A 161 4.33 -8.13 15.85
CA PRO A 161 4.40 -6.84 15.15
C PRO A 161 5.33 -6.84 13.93
N VAL A 162 6.21 -7.85 13.78
CA VAL A 162 7.17 -7.96 12.66
C VAL A 162 7.19 -9.39 12.15
N VAL A 163 6.97 -9.56 10.85
CA VAL A 163 7.08 -10.84 10.17
C VAL A 163 8.36 -10.85 9.32
N PRO A 164 9.35 -11.73 9.60
CA PRO A 164 10.54 -11.88 8.78
C PRO A 164 10.23 -12.63 7.47
N VAL A 165 10.81 -12.16 6.37
CA VAL A 165 10.68 -12.73 5.03
C VAL A 165 12.05 -12.78 4.38
N GLN A 166 12.45 -13.97 3.95
CA GLN A 166 13.67 -14.15 3.18
C GLN A 166 13.46 -13.66 1.75
N VAL A 167 14.28 -12.70 1.30
CA VAL A 167 14.31 -12.17 -0.06
C VAL A 167 15.70 -12.40 -0.62
N GLY A 168 15.87 -13.48 -1.39
CA GLY A 168 17.18 -13.94 -1.83
C GLY A 168 18.11 -14.17 -0.63
N SER A 169 19.19 -13.41 -0.53
CA SER A 169 20.14 -13.48 0.60
C SER A 169 19.78 -12.60 1.79
N LEU A 170 18.81 -11.68 1.67
CA LEU A 170 18.41 -10.75 2.72
C LEU A 170 17.28 -11.32 3.58
N ASN A 171 17.36 -11.10 4.88
CA ASN A 171 16.23 -11.28 5.80
C ASN A 171 15.57 -9.93 6.08
N VAL A 172 14.38 -9.72 5.52
CA VAL A 172 13.65 -8.45 5.62
C VAL A 172 12.47 -8.61 6.56
N GLY A 173 12.38 -7.77 7.60
CA GLY A 173 11.24 -7.74 8.51
C GLY A 173 10.19 -6.76 8.04
N PHE A 174 8.92 -7.17 8.04
CA PHE A 174 7.80 -6.32 7.69
C PHE A 174 6.88 -6.11 8.89
N ALA A 175 6.71 -4.84 9.28
CA ALA A 175 5.84 -4.41 10.35
C ALA A 175 4.62 -3.69 9.79
N ALA A 176 3.48 -4.38 9.70
CA ALA A 176 2.24 -3.79 9.23
C ALA A 176 1.31 -3.49 10.41
N PHE A 177 0.70 -2.30 10.39
CA PHE A 177 -0.26 -1.88 11.41
C PHE A 177 -1.24 -0.87 10.81
N THR A 178 -2.44 -0.78 11.39
CA THR A 178 -3.41 0.27 11.03
C THR A 178 -3.67 1.23 12.17
N LEU A 179 -3.84 2.51 11.83
CA LEU A 179 -4.34 3.52 12.77
C LEU A 179 -5.87 3.59 12.79
N TRP A 180 -6.55 2.88 11.89
CA TRP A 180 -7.97 3.06 11.63
C TRP A 180 -8.74 1.74 11.68
N ARG A 181 -9.98 1.81 12.17
CA ARG A 181 -10.91 0.69 12.22
C ARG A 181 -12.30 1.10 11.82
N ASN A 182 -12.96 0.30 10.97
CA ASN A 182 -14.39 0.45 10.68
C ASN A 182 -15.28 -0.30 11.68
N ALA A 183 -14.70 -1.20 12.49
CA ALA A 183 -15.42 -2.03 13.45
C ALA A 183 -15.12 -1.63 14.91
N ASP A 184 -15.75 -2.33 15.85
CA ASP A 184 -15.46 -2.21 17.28
C ASP A 184 -14.04 -2.67 17.64
N GLU A 185 -13.47 -2.05 18.67
CA GLU A 185 -12.11 -2.34 19.13
C GLU A 185 -11.96 -3.80 19.54
N LYS A 186 -12.98 -4.35 20.22
CA LYS A 186 -12.98 -5.75 20.66
C LYS A 186 -12.89 -6.74 19.51
N LEU A 187 -13.31 -6.34 18.31
CA LEU A 187 -13.23 -7.20 17.12
C LEU A 187 -11.83 -7.16 16.51
N PHE A 188 -11.17 -6.00 16.52
CA PHE A 188 -9.78 -5.82 16.06
C PHE A 188 -8.77 -6.45 17.03
N ALA A 189 -9.00 -6.31 18.33
CA ALA A 189 -8.09 -6.76 19.38
C ALA A 189 -7.74 -8.26 19.22
N GLY A 190 -6.44 -8.56 19.18
CA GLY A 190 -5.92 -9.91 19.01
C GLY A 190 -6.06 -10.50 17.60
N ARG A 191 -6.62 -9.76 16.64
CA ARG A 191 -6.75 -10.19 15.22
C ARG A 191 -5.89 -9.35 14.28
N VAL A 192 -6.00 -8.03 14.38
CA VAL A 192 -5.38 -7.09 13.47
C VAL A 192 -4.35 -6.27 14.23
N SER A 193 -3.14 -6.16 13.66
CA SER A 193 -2.08 -5.34 14.24
C SER A 193 -2.44 -3.85 14.17
N MET A 194 -2.42 -3.20 15.33
CA MET A 194 -2.55 -1.75 15.47
C MET A 194 -1.36 -1.16 16.25
N ASP A 195 -0.30 -1.94 16.44
CA ASP A 195 0.90 -1.50 17.16
C ASP A 195 1.75 -0.59 16.27
N SER A 196 1.70 0.70 16.55
CA SER A 196 2.50 1.72 15.84
C SER A 196 3.79 2.10 16.57
N ASP A 197 4.11 1.49 17.72
CA ASP A 197 5.31 1.82 18.49
C ASP A 197 6.43 0.80 18.24
N SER A 198 7.41 1.18 17.43
CA SER A 198 8.49 0.26 17.04
C SER A 198 9.56 0.01 18.11
N ALA A 199 9.40 0.57 19.32
CA ALA A 199 10.32 0.34 20.43
C ALA A 199 10.41 -1.16 20.81
N GLY A 200 9.29 -1.90 20.72
CA GLY A 200 9.21 -3.32 21.08
C GLY A 200 9.39 -4.29 19.92
N TRP A 201 9.56 -3.80 18.69
CA TRP A 201 9.60 -4.64 17.50
C TRP A 201 10.87 -5.49 17.44
N PRO A 202 10.77 -6.81 17.20
CA PRO A 202 11.94 -7.67 17.10
C PRO A 202 12.76 -7.33 15.85
N ARG A 203 14.08 -7.27 16.03
CA ARG A 203 15.04 -6.85 14.99
C ARG A 203 16.21 -7.81 14.81
N ALA A 204 16.36 -8.77 15.72
CA ALA A 204 17.49 -9.68 15.71
C ALA A 204 17.51 -10.49 14.40
N GLY A 205 18.64 -10.45 13.71
CA GLY A 205 18.85 -11.19 12.47
C GLY A 205 18.17 -10.59 11.22
N LEU A 206 17.60 -9.39 11.30
CA LEU A 206 17.09 -8.67 10.12
C LEU A 206 18.19 -7.82 9.49
N ASP A 207 18.29 -7.85 8.16
CA ASP A 207 19.14 -6.93 7.38
C ASP A 207 18.44 -5.58 7.14
N LEU A 208 17.11 -5.62 6.97
CA LEU A 208 16.27 -4.44 6.75
C LEU A 208 14.95 -4.60 7.50
N LEU A 209 14.51 -3.53 8.18
CA LEU A 209 13.19 -3.42 8.77
C LEU A 209 12.33 -2.42 7.98
N CYS A 210 11.19 -2.90 7.47
CA CYS A 210 10.22 -2.15 6.71
C CYS A 210 8.93 -1.98 7.53
N ALA A 211 8.35 -0.78 7.54
CA ALA A 211 7.01 -0.55 8.04
C ALA A 211 6.01 -0.41 6.88
N VAL A 212 4.85 -1.03 7.01
CA VAL A 212 3.75 -0.99 6.03
C VAL A 212 2.49 -0.44 6.72
N PRO A 213 2.47 0.86 7.07
CA PRO A 213 1.36 1.45 7.82
C PRO A 213 0.14 1.71 6.95
N HIS A 214 -1.04 1.45 7.49
CA HIS A 214 -2.31 1.89 6.93
C HIS A 214 -2.83 3.08 7.75
N TRP A 215 -2.60 4.29 7.24
CA TRP A 215 -2.58 5.52 8.06
C TRP A 215 -3.01 6.79 7.31
N ASP A 216 -2.92 7.92 7.98
CA ASP A 216 -3.30 9.23 7.45
C ASP A 216 -4.78 9.35 7.05
N TRP A 217 -5.16 10.40 6.34
CA TRP A 217 -6.53 10.67 5.93
C TRP A 217 -6.66 10.49 4.43
N GLU A 218 -7.76 9.85 4.01
CA GLU A 218 -8.08 9.65 2.61
C GLU A 218 -8.12 10.97 1.82
N PHE A 219 -7.72 10.88 0.56
CA PHE A 219 -7.83 11.92 -0.46
C PHE A 219 -7.07 13.21 -0.14
N ARG A 220 -5.95 13.10 0.56
CA ARG A 220 -4.99 14.19 0.78
C ARG A 220 -3.64 13.84 0.20
N HIS A 221 -3.13 14.65 -0.72
CA HIS A 221 -1.79 14.40 -1.26
C HIS A 221 -0.68 14.67 -0.23
N PHE A 222 -0.82 15.71 0.59
CA PHE A 222 0.19 16.02 1.60
C PHE A 222 -0.15 15.36 2.94
N PRO A 223 0.81 14.60 3.52
CA PRO A 223 0.58 13.88 4.76
C PRO A 223 0.32 14.84 5.92
N ARG A 224 -0.44 14.36 6.91
CA ARG A 224 -0.67 15.14 8.15
C ARG A 224 0.62 15.28 8.96
N ALA A 225 0.70 16.36 9.73
CA ALA A 225 1.82 16.60 10.63
C ALA A 225 2.04 15.42 11.60
N GLU A 226 0.95 14.84 12.12
CA GLU A 226 1.00 13.67 13.00
C GLU A 226 1.56 12.42 12.29
N THR A 227 1.22 12.23 11.00
CA THR A 227 1.78 11.14 10.18
C THR A 227 3.29 11.35 9.98
N ARG A 228 3.73 12.57 9.69
CA ARG A 228 5.17 12.89 9.57
C ARG A 228 5.91 12.69 10.90
N VAL A 229 5.31 13.06 12.03
CA VAL A 229 5.88 12.81 13.37
C VAL A 229 6.04 11.32 13.64
N LEU A 230 5.05 10.49 13.28
CA LEU A 230 5.15 9.04 13.40
C LEU A 230 6.23 8.47 12.47
N ALA A 231 6.31 8.92 11.22
CA ALA A 231 7.36 8.51 10.28
C ALA A 231 8.76 8.81 10.83
N ARG A 232 8.98 10.01 11.40
CA ARG A 232 10.25 10.39 12.05
C ARG A 232 10.57 9.51 13.26
N ARG A 233 9.56 9.14 14.05
CA ARG A 233 9.74 8.24 15.20
C ARG A 233 10.18 6.85 14.74
N LEU A 234 9.49 6.28 13.75
CA LEU A 234 9.84 4.98 13.17
C LEU A 234 11.25 4.98 12.57
N ALA A 235 11.60 6.03 11.81
CA ALA A 235 12.93 6.23 11.27
C ALA A 235 14.00 6.32 12.37
N GLY A 236 13.77 7.14 13.40
CA GLY A 236 14.68 7.30 14.54
C GLY A 236 14.83 6.03 15.39
N GLN A 237 13.83 5.15 15.36
CA GLN A 237 13.90 3.83 15.98
C GLN A 237 14.56 2.79 15.07
N GLY A 238 14.98 3.10 13.85
CA GLY A 238 15.76 2.21 12.97
C GLY A 238 14.95 1.45 11.91
N VAL A 239 13.72 1.89 11.60
CA VAL A 239 13.01 1.43 10.39
C VAL A 239 13.70 2.04 9.17
N GLY A 240 14.10 1.21 8.20
CA GLY A 240 14.83 1.64 7.00
C GLY A 240 13.93 2.05 5.83
N LEU A 241 12.72 1.49 5.75
CA LEU A 241 11.75 1.79 4.70
C LEU A 241 10.34 1.89 5.28
N ILE A 242 9.56 2.87 4.86
CA ILE A 242 8.16 3.02 5.21
C ILE A 242 7.35 3.19 3.92
N ALA A 243 6.38 2.30 3.69
CA ALA A 243 5.48 2.36 2.54
C ALA A 243 4.03 2.38 3.03
N GLY A 244 3.43 3.56 2.97
CA GLY A 244 2.10 3.83 3.53
C GLY A 244 0.95 3.59 2.55
N HIS A 245 -0.20 3.28 3.16
CA HIS A 245 -1.47 2.95 2.52
C HIS A 245 -2.60 3.83 3.06
N HIS A 246 -3.84 3.61 2.61
CA HIS A 246 -5.10 4.27 3.05
C HIS A 246 -5.40 5.64 2.44
N ALA A 247 -4.39 6.42 2.06
CA ALA A 247 -4.65 7.76 1.52
C ALA A 247 -5.47 7.74 0.21
N HIS A 248 -5.54 6.60 -0.51
CA HIS A 248 -6.18 6.42 -1.83
C HIS A 248 -5.74 7.43 -2.91
N VAL A 249 -4.63 8.13 -2.67
CA VAL A 249 -3.95 9.02 -3.60
C VAL A 249 -2.45 8.86 -3.39
N VAL A 250 -1.68 9.08 -4.46
CA VAL A 250 -0.22 9.14 -4.38
C VAL A 250 0.18 10.35 -3.53
N GLN A 251 0.95 10.10 -2.47
CA GLN A 251 1.56 11.12 -1.63
C GLN A 251 3.07 11.20 -1.89
N PRO A 252 3.75 12.28 -1.47
CA PRO A 252 5.18 12.46 -1.67
C PRO A 252 6.04 11.38 -1.02
N VAL A 253 7.31 11.36 -1.43
CA VAL A 253 8.39 10.64 -0.74
C VAL A 253 9.18 11.62 0.15
N GLU A 254 9.59 11.21 1.34
CA GLU A 254 10.51 11.94 2.21
C GLU A 254 11.69 11.04 2.59
N ARG A 255 12.90 11.59 2.54
CA ARG A 255 14.08 10.95 3.09
C ARG A 255 14.35 11.49 4.50
N ILE A 256 14.21 10.63 5.51
CA ILE A 256 14.48 10.97 6.90
C ILE A 256 15.78 10.28 7.32
N HIS A 257 16.89 11.01 7.28
CA HIS A 257 18.25 10.45 7.42
C HIS A 257 18.55 9.37 6.36
N LYS A 258 18.53 8.09 6.78
CA LYS A 258 18.72 6.91 5.91
C LYS A 258 17.41 6.21 5.57
N THR A 259 16.29 6.64 6.16
CA THR A 259 14.98 6.02 5.96
C THR A 259 14.29 6.64 4.76
N VAL A 260 13.79 5.79 3.86
CA VAL A 260 12.89 6.21 2.77
C VAL A 260 11.45 6.08 3.23
N VAL A 261 10.65 7.13 3.05
CA VAL A 261 9.23 7.16 3.41
C VAL A 261 8.39 7.50 2.20
N ALA A 262 7.68 6.53 1.64
CA ALA A 262 6.59 6.78 0.70
C ALA A 262 5.29 6.84 1.51
N TYR A 263 4.70 8.04 1.67
CA TYR A 263 3.59 8.23 2.61
C TYR A 263 2.28 7.53 2.18
N GLY A 264 2.05 7.44 0.87
CA GLY A 264 0.84 6.87 0.30
C GLY A 264 1.07 6.51 -1.16
N LEU A 265 0.83 5.25 -1.52
CA LEU A 265 1.02 4.76 -2.90
C LEU A 265 -0.24 4.91 -3.78
N GLY A 266 -1.35 5.37 -3.18
CA GLY A 266 -2.67 5.31 -3.81
C GLY A 266 -3.15 3.87 -3.95
N ASP A 267 -4.11 3.66 -4.84
CA ASP A 267 -4.69 2.33 -5.06
C ASP A 267 -3.99 1.63 -6.21
N PHE A 268 -3.65 0.36 -6.01
CA PHE A 268 -3.13 -0.50 -7.05
C PHE A 268 -4.23 -1.09 -7.92
N LEU A 269 -5.24 -1.70 -7.29
CA LEU A 269 -6.37 -2.32 -7.95
C LEU A 269 -7.67 -1.89 -7.30
N GLY A 270 -8.64 -1.50 -8.13
CA GLY A 270 -10.02 -1.31 -7.77
C GLY A 270 -10.36 -0.09 -6.91
N THR A 271 -11.66 0.15 -6.79
CA THR A 271 -12.22 1.39 -6.31
C THR A 271 -13.21 1.08 -5.20
N ALA A 272 -13.15 1.77 -4.05
CA ALA A 272 -14.15 1.69 -2.98
C ALA A 272 -15.60 2.01 -3.46
N PHE A 273 -15.74 2.54 -4.68
CA PHE A 273 -16.97 2.96 -5.34
C PHE A 273 -17.01 2.54 -6.80
N ALA A 274 -18.20 2.40 -7.41
CA ALA A 274 -18.35 2.07 -8.84
C ALA A 274 -17.64 3.02 -9.84
N ARG A 275 -17.25 4.23 -9.40
CA ARG A 275 -16.42 5.19 -10.14
C ARG A 275 -15.58 6.00 -9.18
N GLN A 276 -14.27 5.75 -9.11
CA GLN A 276 -13.38 6.61 -8.35
C GLN A 276 -13.24 7.98 -9.02
N PRO A 277 -13.43 9.08 -8.28
CA PRO A 277 -13.21 10.42 -8.81
C PRO A 277 -11.73 10.71 -9.03
N TRP A 278 -11.47 11.69 -9.89
CA TRP A 278 -10.13 12.24 -10.07
C TRP A 278 -9.65 12.96 -8.80
N PRO A 279 -8.35 12.88 -8.41
CA PRO A 279 -7.26 12.07 -8.95
C PRO A 279 -7.07 10.67 -8.36
N GLY A 280 -8.00 10.10 -7.59
CA GLY A 280 -7.82 8.77 -6.95
C GLY A 280 -7.60 7.58 -7.91
N ARG A 281 -7.65 7.82 -9.23
CA ARG A 281 -7.26 6.82 -10.25
C ARG A 281 -5.76 6.77 -10.53
N ILE A 282 -4.99 7.72 -10.00
CA ILE A 282 -3.54 7.67 -10.04
C ILE A 282 -3.08 6.80 -8.88
N GLY A 283 -2.36 5.72 -9.20
CA GLY A 283 -1.61 4.91 -8.25
C GLY A 283 -0.12 5.00 -8.52
N SER A 284 0.69 4.41 -7.67
CA SER A 284 2.12 4.28 -7.90
C SER A 284 2.66 2.95 -7.38
N ILE A 285 3.74 2.49 -8.01
CA ILE A 285 4.54 1.36 -7.58
C ILE A 285 5.88 1.93 -7.12
N LEU A 286 6.26 1.69 -5.86
CA LEU A 286 7.58 2.03 -5.36
C LEU A 286 8.52 0.83 -5.59
N ILE A 287 9.54 1.01 -6.41
CA ILE A 287 10.64 0.07 -6.58
C ILE A 287 11.78 0.52 -5.67
N VAL A 288 12.32 -0.42 -4.89
CA VAL A 288 13.45 -0.19 -3.98
C VAL A 288 14.53 -1.23 -4.24
N GLU A 289 15.74 -0.78 -4.50
CA GLU A 289 16.92 -1.63 -4.62
C GLU A 289 17.63 -1.67 -3.26
N VAL A 290 17.76 -2.87 -2.68
CA VAL A 290 18.41 -3.08 -1.38
C VAL A 290 19.72 -3.83 -1.62
N SER A 291 20.83 -3.28 -1.12
CA SER A 291 22.13 -3.92 -1.26
C SER A 291 22.22 -5.25 -0.52
N ALA A 292 22.77 -6.26 -1.18
CA ALA A 292 23.15 -7.56 -0.62
C ALA A 292 24.67 -7.71 -0.46
N ASP A 293 25.44 -6.66 -0.77
CA ASP A 293 26.89 -6.69 -0.60
C ASP A 293 27.28 -6.64 0.89
N ALA A 294 28.28 -7.42 1.31
CA ALA A 294 28.66 -7.54 2.73
C ALA A 294 28.94 -6.20 3.45
N GLY A 295 29.44 -5.17 2.75
CA GLY A 295 29.74 -3.86 3.32
C GLY A 295 28.54 -2.92 3.44
N THR A 296 27.45 -3.18 2.72
CA THR A 296 26.25 -2.34 2.66
C THR A 296 24.95 -3.15 2.80
N CYS A 297 25.04 -4.39 3.28
CA CYS A 297 23.92 -5.33 3.39
C CYS A 297 22.71 -4.68 4.07
N GLY A 298 21.54 -4.80 3.46
CA GLY A 298 20.29 -4.22 3.96
C GLY A 298 20.13 -2.71 3.76
N THR A 299 21.15 -2.01 3.22
CA THR A 299 21.05 -0.58 2.91
C THR A 299 20.26 -0.37 1.61
N ILE A 300 19.34 0.60 1.62
CA ILE A 300 18.65 1.03 0.40
C ILE A 300 19.65 1.73 -0.52
N ALA A 301 19.91 1.15 -1.69
CA ALA A 301 20.81 1.69 -2.69
C ALA A 301 20.14 2.75 -3.55
N SER A 302 18.86 2.54 -3.91
CA SER A 302 18.05 3.51 -4.65
C SER A 302 16.56 3.21 -4.47
N TYR A 303 15.74 4.19 -4.83
CA TYR A 303 14.30 3.98 -5.00
C TYR A 303 13.78 4.72 -6.23
N GLN A 304 12.65 4.26 -6.75
CA GLN A 304 11.91 4.93 -7.82
C GLN A 304 10.40 4.72 -7.68
N MET A 305 9.64 5.81 -7.70
CA MET A 305 8.19 5.82 -7.83
C MET A 305 7.81 5.74 -9.30
N HIS A 306 7.03 4.73 -9.65
CA HIS A 306 6.45 4.53 -10.98
C HIS A 306 4.95 4.83 -10.92
N PRO A 307 4.53 6.08 -11.15
CA PRO A 307 3.12 6.39 -11.19
C PRO A 307 2.46 5.73 -12.41
N PHE A 308 1.20 5.37 -12.26
CA PHE A 308 0.37 4.87 -13.34
C PHE A 308 -1.07 5.35 -13.14
N MET A 309 -1.87 5.22 -14.19
CA MET A 309 -3.27 5.60 -14.19
C MET A 309 -4.13 4.37 -14.41
N ARG A 310 -5.20 4.28 -13.62
CA ARG A 310 -6.25 3.28 -13.78
C ARG A 310 -7.36 3.84 -14.66
N LEU A 311 -7.42 3.33 -15.88
CA LEU A 311 -8.47 3.67 -16.83
C LEU A 311 -9.60 2.64 -16.73
N ARG A 312 -10.84 3.09 -16.90
CA ARG A 312 -11.97 2.17 -16.97
C ARG A 312 -12.06 1.56 -18.36
N ALA A 313 -12.19 0.24 -18.44
CA ALA A 313 -12.42 -0.50 -19.67
C ALA A 313 -13.60 -1.46 -19.46
N GLY A 314 -14.83 -0.97 -19.62
CA GLY A 314 -16.04 -1.78 -19.39
C GLY A 314 -16.23 -2.15 -17.91
N ASP A 315 -16.06 -3.44 -17.61
CA ASP A 315 -16.22 -4.10 -16.30
C ASP A 315 -14.89 -4.40 -15.58
N ARG A 316 -13.78 -4.00 -16.19
CA ARG A 316 -12.41 -4.10 -15.66
C ARG A 316 -11.67 -2.76 -15.73
N GLU A 317 -10.50 -2.74 -15.14
CA GLU A 317 -9.56 -1.62 -15.26
C GLU A 317 -8.48 -1.92 -16.30
N ARG A 318 -7.90 -0.85 -16.85
CA ARG A 318 -6.66 -0.90 -17.62
C ARG A 318 -5.62 -0.08 -16.87
N LEU A 319 -4.56 -0.72 -16.40
CA LEU A 319 -3.43 -0.06 -15.75
C LEU A 319 -2.50 0.43 -16.85
N VAL A 320 -2.20 1.74 -16.88
CA VAL A 320 -1.38 2.36 -17.93
C VAL A 320 -0.32 3.25 -17.29
N VAL A 321 0.95 3.07 -17.65
CA VAL A 321 2.03 3.95 -17.18
C VAL A 321 1.78 5.39 -17.65
N VAL A 322 2.21 6.38 -16.87
CA VAL A 322 1.92 7.79 -17.18
C VAL A 322 2.48 8.20 -18.55
N GLU A 323 3.63 7.66 -18.93
CA GLU A 323 4.33 7.92 -20.19
C GLU A 323 3.54 7.45 -21.41
N ALA A 324 2.69 6.42 -21.25
CA ALA A 324 1.85 5.86 -22.29
C ALA A 324 0.46 6.52 -22.37
N LEU A 325 0.16 7.48 -21.48
CA LEU A 325 -1.05 8.29 -21.59
C LEU A 325 -0.92 9.32 -22.73
N GLU A 326 -2.05 9.74 -23.28
CA GLU A 326 -2.08 10.71 -24.38
C GLU A 326 -2.94 11.94 -24.07
N GLY A 327 -2.55 13.06 -24.69
CA GLY A 327 -3.28 14.32 -24.67
C GLY A 327 -3.64 14.81 -23.26
N ARG A 328 -4.88 15.33 -23.12
CA ARG A 328 -5.35 16.01 -21.90
C ARG A 328 -5.30 15.15 -20.64
N VAL A 329 -5.37 13.82 -20.77
CA VAL A 329 -5.28 12.92 -19.61
C VAL A 329 -3.86 12.91 -19.06
N ARG A 330 -2.86 12.77 -19.94
CA ARG A 330 -1.45 12.85 -19.58
C ARG A 330 -1.11 14.17 -18.92
N ASP A 331 -1.49 15.29 -19.54
CA ASP A 331 -1.21 16.63 -19.02
C ASP A 331 -1.77 16.83 -17.60
N LYS A 332 -2.98 16.31 -17.34
CA LYS A 332 -3.60 16.36 -16.02
C LYS A 332 -2.85 15.54 -14.99
N VAL A 333 -2.39 14.34 -15.36
CA VAL A 333 -1.64 13.45 -14.46
C VAL A 333 -0.26 14.03 -14.16
N GLU A 334 0.49 14.43 -15.17
CA GLU A 334 1.80 15.07 -14.99
C GLU A 334 1.67 16.37 -14.19
N GLY A 335 0.67 17.21 -14.50
CA GLY A 335 0.42 18.43 -13.74
C GLY A 335 0.06 18.17 -12.28
N ARG A 336 -0.63 17.05 -11.99
CA ARG A 336 -0.89 16.64 -10.60
C ARG A 336 0.37 16.17 -9.91
N LEU A 337 1.17 15.32 -10.55
CA LEU A 337 2.40 14.78 -9.98
C LEU A 337 3.43 15.89 -9.70
N LYS A 338 3.59 16.86 -10.62
CA LYS A 338 4.42 18.06 -10.43
C LYS A 338 3.98 18.94 -9.26
N ALA A 339 2.72 18.85 -8.84
CA ALA A 339 2.22 19.58 -7.67
C ALA A 339 2.45 18.82 -6.35
N VAL A 340 2.83 17.54 -6.42
CA VAL A 340 3.03 16.66 -5.25
C VAL A 340 4.52 16.41 -5.01
N PHE A 341 5.29 16.25 -6.09
CA PHE A 341 6.72 15.96 -6.04
C PHE A 341 7.56 17.17 -6.48
N PRO A 342 8.73 17.40 -5.87
CA PRO A 342 9.65 18.49 -6.22
C PRO A 342 10.35 18.29 -7.57
#